data_AF-A0A2T6KR80-F1
#
_entry.id   AF-A0A2T6KR80-F1
#
_cell.length_a   1.000
_cell.length_b   1.000
_cell.length_c   1.000
_cell.angle_alpha   90.00
_cell.angle_beta   90.00
_cell.angle_gamma   90.00
#
_symmetry.space_group_name_H-M   'P 1'
#
loop_
_entity.id
_entity.type
_entity.pdbx_description
1 polymer ?
#
loop_
_entity_poly.entity_id
_entity_poly.type
_entity_poly.pdbx_seq_one_letter_code
_entity_poly.pdbx_strand_id
1 'polypeptide(L)'
;MNRKAYFLPFAALTIFVAYLGLRIGDVPTETEIINRYAAAYLETAGDGARPTDCAATPHPDPAIRMIIACTHPSGVLTTYYAGPRGESVPQPEGPSA
;
A
#
# COMPACT_ATOMS: atom_id res chain seq x y z
N MET A 1 19.03 46.56 3.85
CA MET A 1 18.53 45.33 3.20
C MET A 1 19.18 44.12 3.85
N ASN A 2 18.39 43.28 4.52
CA ASN A 2 18.91 42.08 5.20
C ASN A 2 19.19 41.00 4.17
N ARG A 3 20.48 40.72 3.90
CA ARG A 3 20.93 39.65 2.98
C ARG A 3 20.27 38.30 3.26
N LYS A 4 19.89 38.04 4.52
CA LYS A 4 19.17 36.83 4.99
C LYS A 4 17.80 36.63 4.32
N ALA A 5 17.11 37.70 3.93
CA ALA A 5 15.78 37.62 3.32
C ALA A 5 15.80 36.96 1.93
N TYR A 6 16.92 37.07 1.19
CA TYR A 6 17.08 36.44 -0.12
C TYR A 6 17.36 34.94 -0.04
N PHE A 7 18.02 34.47 1.03
CA PHE A 7 18.33 33.05 1.23
C PHE A 7 17.20 32.26 1.88
N LEU A 8 16.27 32.95 2.55
CA LEU A 8 15.13 32.34 3.22
C LEU A 8 14.23 31.49 2.30
N PRO A 9 13.79 31.94 1.10
CA PRO A 9 12.99 31.11 0.21
C PRO A 9 13.74 29.87 -0.28
N PHE A 10 15.05 29.99 -0.53
CA PHE A 10 15.88 28.86 -0.94
C PHE A 10 15.99 27.83 0.18
N ALA A 11 16.29 28.26 1.41
CA ALA A 11 16.36 27.38 2.57
C ALA A 11 15.03 26.67 2.84
N ALA A 12 13.90 27.39 2.74
CA ALA A 12 12.57 26.81 2.89
C ALA A 12 12.29 25.73 1.84
N LEU A 13 12.65 25.98 0.59
CA LEU A 13 12.46 25.03 -0.50
C LEU A 13 13.33 23.77 -0.31
N THR A 14 14.58 23.93 0.11
CA THR A 14 15.47 22.79 0.39
C THR A 14 14.95 21.92 1.54
N ILE A 15 14.48 22.54 2.63
CA ILE A 15 13.87 21.82 3.76
C ILE A 15 12.60 21.09 3.31
N PHE A 16 11.79 21.73 2.47
CA PHE A 16 10.56 21.14 1.95
C PHE A 16 10.82 19.91 1.07
N VAL A 17 11.78 20.00 0.16
CA VAL A 17 12.19 18.85 -0.69
C VAL A 17 12.78 17.72 0.16
N ALA A 18 13.62 18.05 1.15
CA ALA A 18 14.18 17.05 2.07
C ALA A 18 13.07 16.33 2.86
N TYR A 19 12.07 17.08 3.35
CA TYR A 19 10.92 16.51 4.06
C TYR A 19 10.10 15.58 3.16
N LEU A 20 9.81 15.97 1.92
CA LEU A 20 9.08 15.13 0.97
C LEU A 20 9.87 13.85 0.64
N GLY A 21 11.17 13.95 0.43
CA GLY A 21 12.04 12.79 0.17
C GLY A 21 12.01 11.78 1.31
N LEU A 22 12.07 12.26 2.56
CA LEU A 22 11.96 11.41 3.76
C LEU A 22 10.59 10.72 3.85
N ARG A 23 9.51 11.41 3.51
CA ARG A 23 8.14 10.83 3.56
C ARG A 23 7.91 9.80 2.46
N ILE A 24 8.49 9.98 1.28
CA ILE A 24 8.37 9.02 0.16
C ILE A 24 9.22 7.77 0.38
N GLY A 25 10.32 7.89 1.12
CA GLY A 25 11.20 6.77 1.44
C GLY A 25 10.63 5.78 2.47
N ASP A 26 9.55 6.16 3.17
CA ASP A 26 8.92 5.30 4.18
C ASP A 26 8.15 4.18 3.48
N VAL A 27 8.65 2.94 3.62
CA VAL A 27 8.02 1.78 3.00
C VAL A 27 6.80 1.42 3.84
N PRO A 28 5.59 1.35 3.26
CA PRO A 28 4.39 1.06 4.03
C PRO A 28 4.51 -0.28 4.76
N THR A 29 4.01 -0.27 5.98
CA THR A 29 3.99 -1.44 6.87
C THR A 29 2.97 -2.46 6.37
N GLU A 30 3.13 -3.73 6.75
CA GLU A 30 2.20 -4.79 6.33
C GLU A 30 0.77 -4.51 6.79
N THR A 31 0.62 -3.97 8.01
CA THR A 31 -0.67 -3.54 8.57
C THR A 31 -1.32 -2.43 7.75
N GLU A 32 -0.54 -1.49 7.24
CA GLU A 32 -1.07 -0.40 6.42
C GLU A 32 -1.49 -0.88 5.03
N ILE A 33 -0.71 -1.80 4.45
CA ILE A 33 -1.06 -2.44 3.18
C ILE A 33 -2.37 -3.23 3.33
N ILE A 34 -2.47 -4.16 4.30
CA ILE A 34 -3.69 -4.97 4.45
C ILE A 34 -4.92 -4.11 4.75
N ASN A 35 -4.81 -3.09 5.60
CA ASN A 35 -5.94 -2.21 5.92
C ASN A 35 -6.43 -1.41 4.70
N ARG A 36 -5.51 -0.97 3.83
CA ARG A 36 -5.87 -0.30 2.58
C ARG A 36 -6.66 -1.22 1.64
N TYR A 37 -6.24 -2.47 1.49
CA TYR A 37 -6.95 -3.44 0.66
C TYR A 37 -8.27 -3.90 1.30
N ALA A 38 -8.31 -4.04 2.63
CA ALA A 38 -9.55 -4.34 3.34
C ALA A 38 -10.59 -3.22 3.15
N ALA A 39 -10.17 -1.95 3.16
CA ALA A 39 -11.06 -0.84 2.84
C ALA A 39 -11.61 -0.92 1.41
N ALA A 40 -10.75 -1.19 0.42
CA ALA A 40 -11.18 -1.37 -0.98
C ALA A 40 -12.12 -2.57 -1.16
N TYR A 41 -11.91 -3.65 -0.41
CA TYR A 41 -12.81 -4.79 -0.38
C TYR A 41 -14.18 -4.42 0.20
N LEU A 42 -14.24 -3.66 1.29
CA LEU A 42 -15.51 -3.22 1.88
C LEU A 42 -16.35 -2.36 0.93
N GLU A 43 -15.72 -1.59 0.05
CA GLU A 43 -16.42 -0.80 -0.97
C GLU A 43 -17.07 -1.66 -2.07
N THR A 44 -16.56 -2.88 -2.30
CA THR A 44 -16.97 -3.73 -3.43
C THR A 44 -17.74 -4.99 -3.01
N ALA A 45 -17.55 -5.49 -1.79
CA ALA A 45 -18.06 -6.78 -1.32
C ALA A 45 -19.55 -6.76 -0.91
N GLY A 46 -20.10 -5.59 -0.58
CA GLY A 46 -21.51 -5.44 -0.19
C GLY A 46 -21.80 -5.78 1.29
N ASP A 47 -23.08 -6.04 1.60
CA ASP A 47 -23.56 -6.21 2.97
C ASP A 47 -22.99 -7.45 3.65
N GLY A 48 -22.49 -7.26 4.88
CA GLY A 48 -21.92 -8.33 5.72
C GLY A 48 -20.41 -8.48 5.61
N ALA A 49 -19.75 -7.77 4.70
CA ALA A 49 -18.31 -7.73 4.60
C ALA A 49 -17.68 -7.06 5.84
N ARG A 50 -16.61 -7.66 6.36
CA ARG A 50 -15.86 -7.14 7.52
C ARG A 50 -14.38 -7.00 7.17
N PRO A 51 -13.67 -6.02 7.76
CA PRO A 51 -12.23 -5.87 7.55
C PRO A 51 -11.44 -7.09 8.05
N THR A 52 -11.98 -7.83 9.02
CA THR A 52 -11.39 -9.07 9.56
C THR A 52 -11.50 -10.27 8.62
N ASP A 53 -12.23 -10.14 7.52
CA ASP A 53 -12.37 -11.21 6.52
C ASP A 53 -11.14 -11.32 5.62
N CYS A 54 -10.26 -10.33 5.67
CA CYS A 54 -9.02 -10.25 4.92
C CYS A 54 -7.83 -10.78 5.72
N ALA A 55 -7.08 -11.70 5.13
CA ALA A 55 -5.82 -12.20 5.65
C ALA A 55 -4.68 -11.93 4.67
N ALA A 56 -3.54 -11.44 5.18
CA ALA A 56 -2.34 -11.24 4.38
C ALA A 56 -1.31 -12.36 4.66
N THR A 57 -0.73 -12.90 3.59
CA THR A 57 0.29 -13.94 3.65
C THR A 57 1.47 -13.54 2.76
N PRO A 58 2.72 -13.67 3.19
CA PRO A 58 3.89 -13.41 2.34
C PRO A 58 3.95 -14.37 1.15
N HIS A 59 4.41 -13.89 -0.01
CA HIS A 59 4.60 -14.69 -1.22
C HIS A 59 6.11 -14.99 -1.43
N PRO A 60 6.48 -16.17 -1.98
CA PRO A 60 7.89 -16.51 -2.23
C PRO A 60 8.54 -15.72 -3.38
N ASP A 61 7.74 -15.14 -4.27
CA ASP A 61 8.21 -14.33 -5.41
C ASP A 61 8.67 -12.94 -4.95
N PRO A 62 9.90 -12.48 -5.27
CA PRO A 62 10.37 -11.14 -4.90
C PRO A 62 9.56 -9.99 -5.51
N ALA A 63 8.82 -10.22 -6.59
CA ALA A 63 7.92 -9.22 -7.18
C ALA A 63 6.62 -9.04 -6.38
N ILE A 64 6.30 -9.97 -5.48
CA ILE A 64 5.07 -9.96 -4.69
C ILE A 64 5.45 -10.02 -3.21
N ARG A 65 5.24 -8.92 -2.49
CA ARG A 65 5.55 -8.89 -1.07
C ARG A 65 4.55 -9.72 -0.26
N MET A 66 3.27 -9.61 -0.62
CA MET A 66 2.20 -10.32 0.07
C MET A 66 0.97 -10.51 -0.82
N ILE A 67 0.23 -11.57 -0.52
CA ILE A 67 -1.10 -11.84 -1.04
C ILE A 67 -2.11 -11.47 0.04
N ILE A 68 -3.19 -10.82 -0.33
CA ILE A 68 -4.28 -10.47 0.57
C ILE A 68 -5.54 -11.17 0.08
N ALA A 69 -6.01 -12.13 0.87
CA ALA A 69 -7.19 -12.93 0.56
C ALA A 69 -8.34 -12.50 1.47
N CYS A 70 -9.40 -11.93 0.89
CA CYS A 70 -10.62 -11.53 1.59
C CYS A 70 -11.74 -12.52 1.29
N THR A 71 -12.28 -13.17 2.33
CA THR A 71 -13.32 -14.19 2.19
C THR A 71 -14.66 -13.65 2.69
N HIS A 72 -15.58 -13.36 1.77
CA HIS A 72 -16.91 -12.90 2.15
C HIS A 72 -17.70 -13.99 2.87
N PRO A 73 -18.59 -13.66 3.83
CA PRO A 73 -19.47 -14.64 4.47
C PRO A 73 -20.37 -15.43 3.50
N SER A 74 -20.58 -14.93 2.28
CA SER A 74 -21.26 -15.66 1.20
C SER A 74 -20.40 -16.72 0.52
N GLY A 75 -19.12 -16.82 0.85
CA GLY A 75 -18.15 -17.74 0.26
C GLY A 75 -17.37 -17.19 -0.94
N VAL A 76 -17.55 -15.90 -1.28
CA VAL A 76 -16.78 -15.25 -2.36
C VAL A 76 -15.37 -14.92 -1.89
N LEU A 77 -14.36 -15.46 -2.55
CA LEU A 77 -12.95 -15.18 -2.29
C LEU A 77 -12.43 -14.11 -3.26
N THR A 78 -11.92 -13.02 -2.73
CA THR A 78 -11.24 -11.98 -3.51
C THR A 78 -9.77 -11.91 -3.11
N THR A 79 -8.89 -12.08 -4.08
CA THR A 79 -7.44 -12.11 -3.86
C THR A 79 -6.77 -10.90 -4.50
N TYR A 80 -5.99 -10.18 -3.72
CA TYR A 80 -5.17 -9.05 -4.17
C TYR A 80 -3.68 -9.40 -4.04
N TYR A 81 -2.90 -9.08 -5.07
CA TYR A 81 -1.45 -9.23 -5.04
C TYR A 81 -0.81 -7.86 -4.81
N ALA A 82 -0.04 -7.77 -3.74
CA ALA A 82 0.58 -6.53 -3.31
C ALA A 82 2.11 -6.62 -3.49
N GLY A 83 2.67 -5.68 -4.24
CA GLY A 83 4.10 -5.58 -4.51
C GLY A 83 4.91 -5.07 -3.31
N PRO A 84 6.23 -4.84 -3.48
CA PRO A 84 7.14 -4.38 -2.42
C PRO A 84 6.66 -3.16 -1.61
N ARG A 85 5.96 -2.21 -2.24
CA ARG A 85 5.40 -1.01 -1.61
C ARG A 85 3.87 -1.09 -1.44
N GLY A 86 3.29 -2.28 -1.61
CA GLY A 86 1.86 -2.51 -1.53
C GLY A 86 1.06 -2.01 -2.73
N GLU A 87 1.73 -1.80 -3.87
CA GLU A 87 1.10 -1.56 -5.16
C GLU A 87 0.35 -2.80 -5.66
N SER A 88 -0.75 -2.62 -6.39
CA SER A 88 -1.44 -3.75 -7.01
C SER A 88 -0.60 -4.29 -8.16
N VAL A 89 -0.16 -5.54 -8.02
CA VAL A 89 0.57 -6.25 -9.07
C VAL A 89 -0.43 -7.19 -9.77
N PRO A 90 -0.34 -7.37 -11.10
CA PRO A 90 -1.10 -8.42 -11.76
C PRO A 90 -0.80 -9.78 -11.12
N GLN A 91 -1.80 -10.67 -11.13
CA GLN A 91 -1.59 -12.05 -10.70
C GLN A 91 -0.41 -12.63 -11.49
N PRO A 92 0.59 -13.23 -10.82
CA PRO A 92 1.72 -13.80 -11.53
C PRO A 92 1.22 -14.87 -12.50
N GLU A 93 1.55 -14.72 -13.78
CA GLU A 93 1.31 -15.72 -14.83
C GLU A 93 2.29 -16.89 -14.65
N GLY A 94 2.15 -17.63 -13.55
CA GLY A 94 2.86 -18.90 -13.29
C GLY A 94 1.95 -20.09 -13.61
N PRO A 95 2.50 -21.24 -14.06
CA PRO A 95 1.69 -22.32 -14.64
C PRO A 95 0.71 -22.83 -13.59
N SER A 96 -0.56 -22.95 -13.95
CA SER A 96 -1.47 -23.87 -13.28
C SER A 96 -0.77 -25.22 -13.18
N ALA A 97 -0.50 -25.66 -11.95
CA ALA A 97 0.14 -26.94 -11.66
C ALA A 97 -0.57 -28.10 -12.36
#